data_AF-A0AAD0T5H7-F1
#
_entry.id   AF-A0AAD0T5H7-F1
#
_cell.length_a   1.000
_cell.length_b   1.000
_cell.length_c   1.000
_cell.angle_alpha   90.00
_cell.angle_beta   90.00
_cell.angle_gamma   90.00
#
_symmetry.space_group_name_H-M   'P 1'
#
loop_
_entity.id
_entity.type
_entity.pdbx_description
1 polymer ?
#
loop_
_entity_poly.entity_id
_entity_poly.type
_entity_poly.pdbx_seq_one_letter_code
_entity_poly.pdbx_strand_id
1 'polypeptide(L)'
;MRNLILALMLFLSSNVLAANLQKFHDRFSFERDDQGKIVAVRDLSIRKKFRFQDYIDYVKNSILNEQALMAQSGLTGNYEAEVEGLFVTGNGFLGNDFQTQKNVKRVVRSMRAFEGINFQEIFANPKFKELMEEFQAKLKDAFYYIDPTIIAKPDNSTFFYRKNVTYKVVSWALNQARKRLSSVPALNTAFYVITEAEKLFRTRRHYHQNLMLHYLEFADASALGLTKEEVDLIYSSIYESRIDWIAFWESSSAKLNWPRYGTSNFYSQFRMATNRFRQYNSKYTEVGERLNYSFQEVTLDGERVIVNLFDGNHTFDRSPAVAYSYDRPGRVKRLRAVLTLAGLGLSFVPLPAIIKDNVDAFIKSYYKTQQITEGALVGYFEMNDNAFMKEELKSQYINPFSSSL
;
A
#
# COMPACT_ATOMS: atom_id res chain seq x y z
N MET A 1 37.52 26.53 -7.22
CA MET A 1 37.29 25.56 -6.12
C MET A 1 35.82 25.26 -5.83
N ARG A 2 34.90 26.23 -5.86
CA ARG A 2 33.45 26.02 -5.61
C ARG A 2 32.74 25.12 -6.63
N ASN A 3 33.17 25.12 -7.90
CA ASN A 3 32.61 24.24 -8.94
C ASN A 3 33.21 22.82 -8.94
N LEU A 4 34.34 22.59 -8.25
CA LEU A 4 34.95 21.27 -8.14
C LEU A 4 34.30 20.44 -7.02
N ILE A 5 33.80 21.10 -5.97
CA ILE A 5 33.10 20.47 -4.84
C ILE A 5 31.68 20.03 -5.24
N LEU A 6 31.02 20.76 -6.15
CA LEU A 6 29.73 20.36 -6.74
C LEU A 6 29.86 19.16 -7.68
N ALA A 7 31.01 19.01 -8.36
CA ALA A 7 31.30 17.83 -9.17
C ALA A 7 31.68 16.62 -8.30
N LEU A 8 32.43 16.81 -7.20
CA LEU A 8 32.79 15.70 -6.30
C LEU A 8 31.60 15.16 -5.46
N MET A 9 30.58 15.97 -5.16
CA MET A 9 29.35 15.45 -4.52
C MET A 9 28.47 14.61 -5.45
N LEU A 10 28.71 14.64 -6.77
CA LEU A 10 28.03 13.78 -7.74
C LEU A 10 28.74 12.42 -7.98
N PHE A 11 29.93 12.22 -7.41
CA PHE A 11 30.76 11.03 -7.64
C PHE A 11 31.00 10.15 -6.41
N LEU A 12 30.35 10.43 -5.26
CA LEU A 12 30.57 9.68 -4.01
C LEU A 12 29.41 8.75 -3.60
N SER A 13 28.55 8.34 -4.53
CA SER A 13 27.51 7.32 -4.26
C SER A 13 27.48 6.22 -5.33
N SER A 14 28.65 5.71 -5.71
CA SER A 14 28.76 4.47 -6.47
C SER A 14 29.53 3.43 -5.66
N ASN A 15 28.99 3.09 -4.48
CA ASN A 15 29.05 1.69 -4.08
C ASN A 15 28.12 0.94 -5.06
N VAL A 16 28.61 0.69 -6.27
CA VAL A 16 28.13 -0.41 -7.09
C VAL A 16 28.64 -1.67 -6.39
N LEU A 17 28.04 -1.97 -5.22
CA LEU A 17 27.86 -3.36 -4.84
C LEU A 17 27.25 -4.01 -6.08
N ALA A 18 27.91 -5.04 -6.61
CA ALA A 18 27.43 -5.77 -7.77
C ALA A 18 25.99 -6.20 -7.46
N ALA A 19 25.04 -5.40 -7.91
CA ALA A 19 23.68 -5.53 -7.46
C ALA A 19 23.17 -6.88 -7.96
N ASN A 20 22.51 -7.62 -7.08
CA ASN A 20 22.04 -8.95 -7.41
C ASN A 20 20.82 -8.87 -8.34
N LEU A 21 21.07 -8.58 -9.62
CA LEU A 21 20.05 -8.49 -10.67
C LEU A 21 19.49 -9.87 -11.05
N GLN A 22 20.07 -10.98 -10.55
CA GLN A 22 19.49 -12.30 -10.76
C GLN A 22 18.04 -12.34 -10.25
N LYS A 23 17.77 -11.74 -9.08
CA LYS A 23 16.42 -11.68 -8.52
C LYS A 23 15.45 -10.86 -9.37
N PHE A 24 15.95 -9.84 -10.06
CA PHE A 24 15.16 -9.09 -11.03
C PHE A 24 14.77 -9.99 -12.21
N HIS A 25 15.72 -10.69 -12.79
CA HIS A 25 15.50 -11.59 -13.94
C HIS A 25 14.65 -12.81 -13.59
N ASP A 26 14.74 -13.32 -12.36
CA ASP A 26 13.88 -14.40 -11.86
C ASP A 26 12.43 -13.94 -11.65
N ARG A 27 12.25 -12.65 -11.31
CA ARG A 27 10.94 -12.07 -10.95
C ARG A 27 10.21 -11.50 -12.15
N PHE A 28 10.89 -10.76 -13.03
CA PHE A 28 10.25 -10.00 -14.09
C PHE A 28 10.49 -10.63 -15.46
N SER A 29 9.44 -10.69 -16.26
CA SER A 29 9.55 -11.09 -17.66
C SER A 29 9.02 -10.04 -18.62
N PHE A 30 9.70 -9.93 -19.76
CA PHE A 30 9.39 -8.99 -20.83
C PHE A 30 8.82 -9.73 -22.03
N GLU A 31 7.55 -9.47 -22.32
CA GLU A 31 6.88 -9.97 -23.51
C GLU A 31 7.15 -9.00 -24.66
N ARG A 32 7.67 -9.50 -25.78
CA ARG A 32 8.02 -8.72 -26.96
C ARG A 32 7.20 -9.21 -28.17
N ASP A 33 6.88 -8.29 -29.08
CA ASP A 33 6.24 -8.64 -30.36
C ASP A 33 7.25 -9.20 -31.37
N ASP A 34 6.77 -9.56 -32.57
CA ASP A 34 7.59 -10.08 -33.68
C ASP A 34 8.63 -9.05 -34.18
N GLN A 35 8.46 -7.77 -33.85
CA GLN A 35 9.41 -6.69 -34.16
C GLN A 35 10.43 -6.47 -33.03
N GLY A 36 10.37 -7.27 -31.97
CA GLY A 36 11.21 -7.15 -30.78
C GLY A 36 10.79 -6.03 -29.83
N LYS A 37 9.68 -5.33 -30.05
CA LYS A 37 9.22 -4.24 -29.16
C LYS A 37 8.54 -4.81 -27.93
N ILE A 38 8.81 -4.20 -26.78
CA ILE A 38 8.17 -4.60 -25.53
C ILE A 38 6.65 -4.32 -25.55
N VAL A 39 5.87 -5.38 -25.32
CA VAL A 39 4.41 -5.38 -25.28
C VAL A 39 3.89 -5.47 -23.85
N ALA A 40 4.55 -6.23 -22.98
CA ALA A 40 4.14 -6.36 -21.59
C ALA A 40 5.31 -6.59 -20.65
N VAL A 41 5.15 -6.13 -19.41
CA VAL A 41 5.98 -6.54 -18.28
C VAL A 41 5.14 -7.34 -17.32
N ARG A 42 5.65 -8.50 -16.91
CA ARG A 42 5.00 -9.40 -15.96
C ARG A 42 5.86 -9.58 -14.72
N ASP A 43 5.21 -9.63 -13.56
CA ASP A 43 5.81 -10.11 -12.32
C ASP A 43 5.39 -11.57 -12.09
N LEU A 44 6.36 -12.48 -12.21
CA LEU A 44 6.21 -13.92 -12.08
C LEU A 44 5.97 -14.38 -10.64
N SER A 45 6.28 -13.54 -9.64
CA SER A 45 6.01 -13.83 -8.24
C SER A 45 4.52 -13.71 -7.87
N ILE A 46 3.72 -13.04 -8.71
CA ILE A 46 2.29 -12.88 -8.48
C ILE A 46 1.56 -14.19 -8.76
N ARG A 47 0.89 -14.75 -7.75
CA ARG A 47 0.04 -15.94 -7.91
C ARG A 47 -1.03 -15.71 -8.97
N LYS A 48 -1.03 -16.55 -10.01
CA LYS A 48 -2.07 -16.58 -11.06
C LYS A 48 -3.43 -17.04 -10.54
N LYS A 49 -3.45 -17.92 -9.52
CA LYS A 49 -4.67 -18.44 -8.90
C LYS A 49 -5.06 -17.61 -7.69
N PHE A 50 -6.14 -16.85 -7.87
CA PHE A 50 -6.76 -16.04 -6.83
C PHE A 50 -7.47 -16.92 -5.78
N ARG A 51 -7.20 -16.67 -4.49
CA ARG A 51 -7.91 -17.30 -3.36
C ARG A 51 -8.57 -16.22 -2.52
N PHE A 52 -9.83 -15.92 -2.81
CA PHE A 52 -10.60 -14.95 -2.02
C PHE A 52 -10.79 -15.40 -0.57
N GLN A 53 -10.89 -16.72 -0.35
CA GLN A 53 -11.01 -17.30 0.98
C GLN A 53 -9.87 -16.88 1.90
N ASP A 54 -8.63 -16.80 1.40
CA ASP A 54 -7.47 -16.37 2.20
C ASP A 54 -7.66 -14.93 2.73
N TYR A 55 -8.37 -14.07 1.99
CA TYR A 55 -8.72 -12.73 2.44
C TYR A 55 -9.88 -12.72 3.45
N ILE A 56 -10.92 -13.55 3.25
CA ILE A 56 -12.00 -13.71 4.23
C ILE A 56 -11.43 -14.20 5.56
N ASP A 57 -10.57 -15.21 5.52
CA ASP A 57 -9.93 -15.80 6.69
C ASP A 57 -9.00 -14.78 7.38
N TYR A 58 -8.26 -13.99 6.60
CA TYR A 58 -7.47 -12.89 7.15
C TYR A 58 -8.33 -11.88 7.92
N VAL A 59 -9.44 -11.41 7.33
CA VAL A 59 -10.35 -10.46 8.01
C VAL A 59 -10.96 -11.08 9.27
N LYS A 60 -11.46 -12.31 9.16
CA LYS A 60 -12.02 -13.06 10.30
C LYS A 60 -11.01 -13.18 11.42
N ASN A 61 -9.83 -13.72 11.14
CA ASN A 61 -8.79 -13.96 12.15
C ASN A 61 -8.30 -12.65 12.76
N SER A 62 -8.16 -11.59 11.96
CA SER A 62 -7.77 -10.27 12.47
C SER A 62 -8.79 -9.74 13.48
N ILE A 63 -10.09 -9.85 13.19
CA ILE A 63 -11.15 -9.42 14.12
C ILE A 63 -11.15 -10.27 15.39
N LEU A 64 -11.09 -11.60 15.26
CA LEU A 64 -11.12 -12.51 16.41
C LEU A 64 -9.91 -12.35 17.32
N ASN A 65 -8.73 -12.11 16.74
CA ASN A 65 -7.52 -11.81 17.50
C ASN A 65 -7.68 -10.51 18.30
N GLU A 66 -8.28 -9.46 17.71
CA GLU A 66 -8.55 -8.22 18.45
C GLU A 66 -9.56 -8.43 19.59
N GLN A 67 -10.63 -9.19 19.36
CA GLN A 67 -11.59 -9.52 20.42
C GLN A 67 -10.91 -10.28 21.57
N ALA A 68 -9.98 -11.18 21.26
CA ALA A 68 -9.19 -11.88 22.26
C ALA A 68 -8.28 -10.94 23.05
N LEU A 69 -7.59 -10.01 22.38
CA LEU A 69 -6.75 -8.99 23.05
C LEU A 69 -7.59 -8.07 23.95
N MET A 70 -8.77 -7.65 23.50
CA MET A 70 -9.70 -6.85 24.29
C MET A 70 -10.17 -7.60 25.54
N ALA A 71 -10.51 -8.89 25.41
CA ALA A 71 -10.94 -9.72 26.54
C ALA A 71 -9.81 -9.96 27.55
N GLN A 72 -8.60 -10.24 27.07
CA GLN A 72 -7.40 -10.38 27.92
C GLN A 72 -7.07 -9.07 28.64
N SER A 73 -7.17 -7.95 27.93
CA SER A 73 -6.91 -6.62 28.48
C SER A 73 -8.03 -6.13 29.41
N GLY A 74 -9.26 -6.64 29.29
CA GLY A 74 -10.34 -6.39 30.26
C GLY A 74 -10.03 -6.90 31.67
N LEU A 75 -9.05 -7.82 31.80
CA LEU A 75 -8.54 -8.32 33.08
C LEU A 75 -7.40 -7.45 33.64
N THR A 76 -6.77 -6.60 32.83
CA THR A 76 -5.57 -5.80 33.19
C THR A 76 -5.69 -4.29 32.95
N GLY A 77 -6.76 -3.81 32.32
CA GLY A 77 -7.10 -2.40 32.11
C GLY A 77 -6.34 -1.66 30.99
N ASN A 78 -5.70 -2.35 30.03
CA ASN A 78 -4.62 -1.74 29.21
C ASN A 78 -4.84 -1.65 27.68
N TYR A 79 -5.99 -2.07 27.12
CA TYR A 79 -6.16 -2.12 25.65
C TYR A 79 -6.16 -0.73 24.99
N GLU A 80 -6.89 0.23 25.57
CA GLU A 80 -6.95 1.59 25.05
C GLU A 80 -5.55 2.22 25.03
N ALA A 81 -4.80 2.07 26.12
CA ALA A 81 -3.46 2.60 26.22
C ALA A 81 -2.48 1.91 25.25
N GLU A 82 -2.62 0.60 25.01
CA GLU A 82 -1.86 -0.10 23.97
C GLU A 82 -2.14 0.50 22.58
N VAL A 83 -3.41 0.65 22.23
CA VAL A 83 -3.83 1.19 20.92
C VAL A 83 -3.40 2.65 20.76
N GLU A 84 -3.59 3.48 21.80
CA GLU A 84 -3.15 4.88 21.80
C GLU A 84 -1.62 4.99 21.70
N GLY A 85 -0.88 4.09 22.36
CA GLY A 85 0.58 4.01 22.31
C GLY A 85 1.15 3.76 20.90
N LEU A 86 0.39 3.15 20.00
CA LEU A 86 0.80 2.96 18.59
C LEU A 86 0.98 4.30 17.87
N PHE A 87 0.28 5.34 18.32
CA PHE A 87 0.35 6.69 17.78
C PHE A 87 1.47 7.53 18.41
N VAL A 88 2.45 6.95 19.13
CA VAL A 88 3.54 7.69 19.81
C VAL A 88 4.92 7.39 19.19
N THR A 89 5.65 8.40 18.67
CA THR A 89 7.06 8.30 18.21
C THR A 89 8.02 8.90 19.23
N GLY A 90 9.08 8.17 19.59
CA GLY A 90 10.06 8.62 20.59
C GLY A 90 9.42 9.15 21.88
N ASN A 91 9.76 10.38 22.25
CA ASN A 91 9.26 11.07 23.46
C ASN A 91 7.93 11.82 23.27
N GLY A 92 7.29 11.71 22.09
CA GLY A 92 6.11 12.51 21.73
C GLY A 92 4.96 11.72 21.12
N PHE A 93 3.73 12.15 21.38
CA PHE A 93 2.56 11.68 20.65
C PHE A 93 2.62 12.21 19.21
N LEU A 94 2.25 11.41 18.19
CA LEU A 94 2.24 11.77 16.75
C LEU A 94 1.19 12.86 16.41
N GLY A 95 0.88 13.76 17.33
CA GLY A 95 -0.11 14.80 17.16
C GLY A 95 -0.47 15.39 18.50
N ASN A 96 0.33 16.35 18.96
CA ASN A 96 -0.04 17.19 20.11
C ASN A 96 -1.24 18.10 19.78
N ASP A 97 -1.72 18.10 18.53
CA ASP A 97 -2.90 18.84 18.14
C ASP A 97 -4.20 18.12 18.57
N PHE A 98 -5.18 18.93 18.92
CA PHE A 98 -6.47 18.47 19.42
C PHE A 98 -7.24 17.55 18.44
N GLN A 99 -7.11 17.76 17.12
CA GLN A 99 -7.84 16.97 16.13
C GLN A 99 -7.27 15.56 16.03
N THR A 100 -5.94 15.41 16.06
CA THR A 100 -5.30 14.09 16.06
C THR A 100 -5.68 13.29 17.29
N GLN A 101 -5.56 13.87 18.49
CA GLN A 101 -5.97 13.19 19.73
C GLN A 101 -7.44 12.77 19.72
N LYS A 102 -8.33 13.65 19.24
CA LYS A 102 -9.76 13.35 19.12
C LYS A 102 -10.03 12.20 18.16
N ASN A 103 -9.32 12.13 17.03
CA ASN A 103 -9.49 11.05 16.06
C ASN A 103 -8.87 9.75 16.53
N VAL A 104 -7.75 9.76 17.26
CA VAL A 104 -7.20 8.55 17.90
C VAL A 104 -8.21 7.95 18.89
N LYS A 105 -8.82 8.76 19.75
CA LYS A 105 -9.89 8.26 20.65
C LYS A 105 -11.08 7.67 19.90
N ARG A 106 -11.41 8.21 18.71
CA ARG A 106 -12.47 7.65 17.85
C ARG A 106 -12.05 6.34 17.20
N VAL A 107 -10.78 6.17 16.84
CA VAL A 107 -10.21 4.89 16.40
C VAL A 107 -10.35 3.85 17.51
N VAL A 108 -9.94 4.18 18.74
CA VAL A 108 -10.07 3.29 19.91
C VAL A 108 -11.53 2.89 20.14
N ARG A 109 -12.45 3.86 20.11
CA ARG A 109 -13.90 3.60 20.23
C ARG A 109 -14.43 2.69 19.13
N SER A 110 -13.97 2.88 17.89
CA SER A 110 -14.32 2.02 16.77
C SER A 110 -13.83 0.59 16.98
N MET A 111 -12.64 0.39 17.54
CA MET A 111 -12.15 -0.95 17.90
C MET A 111 -13.02 -1.60 18.97
N ARG A 112 -13.34 -0.90 20.06
CA ARG A 112 -14.22 -1.41 21.12
C ARG A 112 -15.64 -1.77 20.63
N ALA A 113 -16.08 -1.23 19.50
CA ALA A 113 -17.37 -1.60 18.92
C ALA A 113 -17.48 -3.09 18.53
N PHE A 114 -16.36 -3.82 18.47
CA PHE A 114 -16.36 -5.26 18.21
C PHE A 114 -16.76 -6.12 19.41
N GLU A 115 -16.63 -5.65 20.66
CA GLU A 115 -16.81 -6.51 21.85
C GLU A 115 -18.22 -7.11 21.97
N GLY A 116 -19.24 -6.39 21.47
CA GLY A 116 -20.63 -6.84 21.50
C GLY A 116 -21.07 -7.64 20.26
N ILE A 117 -20.17 -7.96 19.33
CA ILE A 117 -20.52 -8.57 18.04
C ILE A 117 -19.99 -10.00 17.95
N ASN A 118 -20.88 -10.96 17.73
CA ASN A 118 -20.48 -12.35 17.46
C ASN A 118 -20.06 -12.53 15.99
N PHE A 119 -18.80 -12.21 15.68
CA PHE A 119 -18.26 -12.39 14.32
C PHE A 119 -18.17 -13.85 13.90
N GLN A 120 -18.03 -14.79 14.83
CA GLN A 120 -17.99 -16.22 14.51
C GLN A 120 -19.31 -16.66 13.86
N GLU A 121 -20.44 -16.22 14.40
CA GLU A 121 -21.76 -16.44 13.80
C GLU A 121 -21.92 -15.74 12.45
N ILE A 122 -21.43 -14.51 12.30
CA ILE A 122 -21.48 -13.76 11.02
C ILE A 122 -20.76 -14.55 9.92
N PHE A 123 -19.53 -14.99 10.16
CA PHE A 123 -18.76 -15.76 9.18
C PHE A 123 -19.28 -17.20 8.99
N ALA A 124 -20.02 -17.74 9.97
CA ALA A 124 -20.68 -19.04 9.86
C ALA A 124 -22.01 -18.98 9.09
N ASN A 125 -22.62 -17.79 8.97
CA ASN A 125 -23.93 -17.59 8.35
C ASN A 125 -23.97 -18.10 6.89
N PRO A 126 -24.89 -19.02 6.55
CA PRO A 126 -24.98 -19.58 5.20
C PRO A 126 -25.19 -18.52 4.11
N LYS A 127 -26.02 -17.50 4.35
CA LYS A 127 -26.27 -16.41 3.38
C LYS A 127 -25.04 -15.53 3.17
N PHE A 128 -24.22 -15.36 4.20
CA PHE A 128 -22.96 -14.64 4.08
C PHE A 128 -21.97 -15.43 3.22
N LYS A 129 -21.80 -16.73 3.50
CA LYS A 129 -20.91 -17.61 2.74
C LYS A 129 -21.30 -17.68 1.26
N GLU A 130 -22.57 -17.95 0.97
CA GLU A 130 -23.11 -18.01 -0.39
C GLU A 130 -22.84 -16.70 -1.15
N LEU A 131 -23.11 -15.54 -0.53
CA LEU A 131 -22.82 -14.25 -1.12
C LEU A 131 -21.33 -14.06 -1.43
N MET A 132 -20.44 -14.45 -0.50
CA MET A 132 -18.99 -14.34 -0.70
C MET A 132 -18.48 -15.27 -1.81
N GLU A 133 -19.04 -16.48 -1.91
CA GLU A 133 -18.73 -17.44 -2.97
C GLU A 133 -19.17 -16.94 -4.35
N GLU A 134 -20.40 -16.41 -4.47
CA GLU A 134 -20.86 -15.80 -5.73
C GLU A 134 -20.05 -14.56 -6.10
N PHE A 135 -19.69 -13.73 -5.12
CA PHE A 135 -18.82 -12.58 -5.35
C PHE A 135 -17.43 -13.01 -5.83
N GLN A 136 -16.84 -14.04 -5.21
CA GLN A 136 -15.58 -14.63 -5.66
C GLN A 136 -15.65 -15.11 -7.11
N ALA A 137 -16.73 -15.82 -7.48
CA ALA A 137 -16.92 -16.32 -8.84
C ALA A 137 -16.98 -15.16 -9.85
N LYS A 138 -17.80 -14.14 -9.57
CA LYS A 138 -17.93 -12.96 -10.47
C LYS A 138 -16.66 -12.13 -10.54
N LEU A 139 -15.93 -12.01 -9.43
CA LEU A 139 -14.61 -11.38 -9.43
C LEU A 139 -13.65 -12.16 -10.33
N LYS A 140 -13.58 -13.48 -10.18
CA LYS A 140 -12.72 -14.33 -11.01
C LYS A 140 -13.03 -14.16 -12.51
N ASP A 141 -14.30 -14.07 -12.88
CA ASP A 141 -14.72 -13.84 -14.27
C ASP A 141 -14.31 -12.45 -14.77
N ALA A 142 -14.52 -11.41 -13.95
CA ALA A 142 -14.07 -10.06 -14.27
C ALA A 142 -12.55 -9.97 -14.43
N PHE A 143 -11.81 -10.76 -13.66
CA PHE A 143 -10.35 -10.82 -13.68
C PHE A 143 -9.77 -11.75 -14.73
N TYR A 144 -10.51 -12.71 -15.29
CA TYR A 144 -10.03 -13.53 -16.41
C TYR A 144 -9.57 -12.64 -17.59
N TYR A 145 -10.17 -11.46 -17.74
CA TYR A 145 -9.82 -10.47 -18.78
C TYR A 145 -8.60 -9.58 -18.45
N ILE A 146 -8.03 -9.70 -17.25
CA ILE A 146 -6.85 -8.94 -16.79
C ILE A 146 -5.89 -9.94 -16.15
N ASP A 147 -4.88 -10.37 -16.91
CA ASP A 147 -3.82 -11.19 -16.35
C ASP A 147 -3.16 -10.45 -15.17
N PRO A 148 -3.28 -10.97 -13.93
CA PRO A 148 -2.83 -10.27 -12.73
C PRO A 148 -1.31 -10.12 -12.64
N THR A 149 -0.56 -10.87 -13.45
CA THR A 149 0.90 -10.78 -13.51
C THR A 149 1.36 -9.54 -14.27
N ILE A 150 0.50 -8.97 -15.13
CA ILE A 150 0.86 -7.81 -15.95
C ILE A 150 0.90 -6.55 -15.09
N ILE A 151 2.09 -6.01 -14.90
CA ILE A 151 2.33 -4.79 -14.12
C ILE A 151 2.61 -3.57 -15.02
N ALA A 152 2.94 -3.78 -16.30
CA ALA A 152 3.02 -2.72 -17.29
C ALA A 152 2.66 -3.24 -18.70
N LYS A 153 2.10 -2.35 -19.51
CA LYS A 153 1.74 -2.48 -20.93
C LYS A 153 2.30 -1.29 -21.74
N PRO A 154 3.60 -1.32 -22.06
CA PRO A 154 4.27 -0.21 -22.76
C PRO A 154 3.71 0.10 -24.16
N ASP A 155 3.08 -0.87 -24.81
CA ASP A 155 2.48 -0.77 -26.15
C ASP A 155 1.13 -0.04 -26.17
N ASN A 156 0.47 0.11 -25.01
CA ASN A 156 -0.90 0.58 -24.94
C ASN A 156 -1.13 1.62 -23.83
N SER A 157 -1.25 2.88 -24.25
CA SER A 157 -1.47 4.04 -23.39
C SER A 157 -2.85 4.15 -22.73
N THR A 158 -3.71 3.14 -22.88
CA THR A 158 -5.06 3.12 -22.30
C THR A 158 -5.45 1.75 -21.73
N PHE A 159 -4.48 0.86 -21.53
CA PHE A 159 -4.74 -0.53 -21.17
C PHE A 159 -5.46 -0.66 -19.82
N PHE A 160 -4.98 0.06 -18.79
CA PHE A 160 -5.53 -0.05 -17.45
C PHE A 160 -6.79 0.81 -17.27
N TYR A 161 -6.84 1.99 -17.90
CA TYR A 161 -8.01 2.88 -17.83
C TYR A 161 -9.31 2.25 -18.34
N ARG A 162 -9.26 1.44 -19.41
CA ARG A 162 -10.47 0.91 -20.08
C ARG A 162 -11.14 -0.29 -19.38
N LYS A 163 -10.54 -0.87 -18.33
CA LYS A 163 -10.93 -2.19 -17.79
C LYS A 163 -11.54 -2.19 -16.37
N ASN A 164 -12.41 -1.25 -16.02
CA ASN A 164 -13.07 -1.24 -14.70
C ASN A 164 -14.30 -2.16 -14.58
N VAL A 165 -14.13 -3.44 -14.95
CA VAL A 165 -15.16 -4.49 -14.79
C VAL A 165 -15.46 -4.74 -13.30
N THR A 166 -14.50 -4.49 -12.42
CA THR A 166 -14.60 -4.69 -10.96
C THR A 166 -15.68 -3.84 -10.30
N TYR A 167 -15.88 -2.59 -10.74
CA TYR A 167 -16.89 -1.70 -10.16
C TYR A 167 -18.32 -2.26 -10.28
N LYS A 168 -18.64 -2.86 -11.43
CA LYS A 168 -19.95 -3.49 -11.66
C LYS A 168 -20.16 -4.69 -10.74
N VAL A 169 -19.12 -5.50 -10.56
CA VAL A 169 -19.14 -6.67 -9.67
C VAL A 169 -19.32 -6.26 -8.21
N VAL A 170 -18.57 -5.25 -7.74
CA VAL A 170 -18.70 -4.69 -6.40
C VAL A 170 -20.11 -4.13 -6.17
N SER A 171 -20.61 -3.32 -7.10
CA SER A 171 -21.96 -2.73 -6.99
C SER A 171 -23.06 -3.80 -6.92
N TRP A 172 -22.93 -4.85 -7.73
CA TRP A 172 -23.83 -6.01 -7.66
C TRP A 172 -23.76 -6.69 -6.28
N ALA A 173 -22.57 -6.97 -5.77
CA ALA A 173 -22.39 -7.69 -4.51
C ALA A 173 -22.93 -6.91 -3.31
N LEU A 174 -22.70 -5.59 -3.28
CA LEU A 174 -23.28 -4.70 -2.25
C LEU A 174 -24.82 -4.70 -2.28
N ASN A 175 -25.42 -4.74 -3.48
CA ASN A 175 -26.87 -4.84 -3.61
C ASN A 175 -27.40 -6.21 -3.16
N GLN A 176 -26.68 -7.30 -3.43
CA GLN A 176 -27.05 -8.63 -2.94
C GLN A 176 -26.92 -8.72 -1.42
N ALA A 177 -25.88 -8.14 -0.83
CA ALA A 177 -25.71 -8.07 0.62
C ALA A 177 -26.93 -7.43 1.30
N ARG A 178 -27.39 -6.28 0.78
CA ARG A 178 -28.60 -5.59 1.28
C ARG A 178 -29.87 -6.44 1.22
N LYS A 179 -29.98 -7.31 0.21
CA LYS A 179 -31.16 -8.17 0.02
C LYS A 179 -31.14 -9.41 0.92
N ARG A 180 -29.95 -9.96 1.20
CA ARG A 180 -29.79 -11.27 1.85
C ARG A 180 -29.50 -11.16 3.34
N LEU A 181 -28.77 -10.14 3.77
CA LEU A 181 -28.29 -9.97 5.14
C LEU A 181 -29.12 -8.91 5.87
N SER A 182 -29.87 -9.35 6.88
CA SER A 182 -30.80 -8.50 7.63
C SER A 182 -30.19 -7.87 8.88
N SER A 183 -29.14 -8.47 9.46
CA SER A 183 -28.49 -7.91 10.65
C SER A 183 -27.45 -6.85 10.25
N VAL A 184 -27.44 -5.73 10.96
CA VAL A 184 -26.47 -4.65 10.75
C VAL A 184 -25.02 -5.16 10.86
N PRO A 185 -24.66 -6.01 11.83
CA PRO A 185 -23.33 -6.61 11.90
C PRO A 185 -22.91 -7.39 10.65
N ALA A 186 -23.78 -8.28 10.15
CA ALA A 186 -23.47 -9.09 8.97
C ALA A 186 -23.39 -8.22 7.72
N LEU A 187 -24.32 -7.28 7.55
CA LEU A 187 -24.35 -6.38 6.39
C LEU A 187 -23.10 -5.49 6.31
N ASN A 188 -22.72 -4.84 7.41
CA ASN A 188 -21.54 -3.99 7.44
C ASN A 188 -20.24 -4.80 7.22
N THR A 189 -20.16 -6.00 7.79
CA THR A 189 -19.03 -6.91 7.57
C THR A 189 -18.92 -7.28 6.09
N ALA A 190 -20.05 -7.62 5.44
CA ALA A 190 -20.07 -7.93 4.02
C ALA A 190 -19.66 -6.72 3.16
N PHE A 191 -20.17 -5.52 3.46
CA PHE A 191 -19.78 -4.30 2.77
C PHE A 191 -18.28 -4.03 2.87
N TYR A 192 -17.71 -4.19 4.06
CA TYR A 192 -16.29 -4.03 4.28
C TYR A 192 -15.47 -5.03 3.46
N VAL A 193 -15.77 -6.33 3.57
CA VAL A 193 -15.08 -7.39 2.84
C VAL A 193 -15.16 -7.16 1.33
N ILE A 194 -16.35 -6.85 0.80
CA ILE A 194 -16.55 -6.60 -0.64
C ILE A 194 -15.74 -5.38 -1.13
N THR A 195 -15.77 -4.27 -0.39
CA THR A 195 -15.16 -3.01 -0.83
C THR A 195 -13.64 -2.99 -0.65
N GLU A 196 -13.10 -3.60 0.40
CA GLU A 196 -11.65 -3.67 0.60
C GLU A 196 -11.01 -4.73 -0.32
N ALA A 197 -11.71 -5.81 -0.67
CA ALA A 197 -11.21 -6.78 -1.66
C ALA A 197 -10.81 -6.12 -2.98
N GLU A 198 -11.68 -5.30 -3.56
CA GLU A 198 -11.41 -4.57 -4.82
C GLU A 198 -10.17 -3.67 -4.70
N LYS A 199 -10.06 -2.95 -3.58
CA LYS A 199 -8.90 -2.07 -3.32
C LYS A 199 -7.61 -2.87 -3.21
N LEU A 200 -7.63 -3.99 -2.49
CA LEU A 200 -6.46 -4.84 -2.30
C LEU A 200 -5.93 -5.40 -3.63
N PHE A 201 -6.80 -5.67 -4.60
CA PHE A 201 -6.34 -6.04 -5.95
C PHE A 201 -5.59 -4.93 -6.66
N ARG A 202 -6.17 -3.72 -6.69
CA ARG A 202 -5.55 -2.58 -7.37
C ARG A 202 -4.22 -2.22 -6.71
N THR A 203 -4.21 -2.17 -5.38
CA THR A 203 -3.01 -1.85 -4.59
C THR A 203 -1.92 -2.90 -4.70
N ARG A 204 -2.27 -4.19 -4.88
CA ARG A 204 -1.29 -5.24 -5.21
C ARG A 204 -0.48 -4.89 -6.45
N ARG A 205 -1.13 -4.55 -7.56
CA ARG A 205 -0.41 -4.17 -8.79
C ARG A 205 0.52 -2.98 -8.52
N HIS A 206 0.02 -1.94 -7.86
CA HIS A 206 0.83 -0.75 -7.55
C HIS A 206 2.02 -1.06 -6.65
N TYR A 207 1.87 -1.97 -5.70
CA TYR A 207 2.97 -2.44 -4.86
C TYR A 207 4.10 -3.06 -5.69
N HIS A 208 3.77 -4.01 -6.56
CA HIS A 208 4.75 -4.65 -7.45
C HIS A 208 5.33 -3.68 -8.49
N GLN A 209 4.55 -2.69 -8.94
CA GLN A 209 5.06 -1.60 -9.76
C GLN A 209 6.09 -0.75 -9.02
N ASN A 210 5.88 -0.39 -7.75
CA ASN A 210 6.89 0.36 -6.98
C ASN A 210 8.16 -0.47 -6.74
N LEU A 211 8.02 -1.80 -6.57
CA LEU A 211 9.16 -2.71 -6.53
C LEU A 211 9.97 -2.64 -7.83
N MET A 212 9.30 -2.70 -8.99
CA MET A 212 9.95 -2.53 -10.28
C MET A 212 10.60 -1.14 -10.43
N LEU A 213 9.93 -0.07 -9.99
CA LEU A 213 10.47 1.29 -10.05
C LEU A 213 11.80 1.43 -9.29
N HIS A 214 12.01 0.68 -8.20
CA HIS A 214 13.31 0.65 -7.54
C HIS A 214 14.41 0.11 -8.47
N TYR A 215 14.20 -1.03 -9.13
CA TYR A 215 15.18 -1.55 -10.08
C TYR A 215 15.41 -0.60 -11.26
N LEU A 216 14.35 0.04 -11.79
CA LEU A 216 14.46 1.02 -12.87
C LEU A 216 15.15 2.33 -12.46
N GLU A 217 15.24 2.63 -11.17
CA GLU A 217 15.98 3.78 -10.64
C GLU A 217 17.48 3.47 -10.52
N PHE A 218 17.83 2.28 -10.02
CA PHE A 218 19.20 1.96 -9.60
C PHE A 218 20.03 1.18 -10.61
N ALA A 219 19.40 0.47 -11.54
CA ALA A 219 20.10 -0.34 -12.53
C ALA A 219 20.08 0.31 -13.92
N ASP A 220 21.19 0.18 -14.64
CA ASP A 220 21.25 0.55 -16.04
C ASP A 220 20.27 -0.28 -16.88
N ALA A 221 19.61 0.35 -17.84
CA ALA A 221 18.60 -0.31 -18.68
C ALA A 221 19.15 -1.60 -19.35
N SER A 222 20.40 -1.56 -19.84
CA SER A 222 21.05 -2.71 -20.46
C SER A 222 21.25 -3.89 -19.51
N ALA A 223 21.56 -3.62 -18.23
CA ALA A 223 21.71 -4.66 -17.22
C ALA A 223 20.37 -5.34 -16.87
N LEU A 224 19.26 -4.64 -17.12
CA LEU A 224 17.90 -5.16 -17.01
C LEU A 224 17.40 -5.82 -18.31
N GLY A 225 18.19 -5.84 -19.39
CA GLY A 225 17.77 -6.36 -20.70
C GLY A 225 16.79 -5.45 -21.45
N LEU A 226 16.86 -4.14 -21.20
CA LEU A 226 15.99 -3.11 -21.76
C LEU A 226 16.79 -2.01 -22.46
N THR A 227 16.16 -1.32 -23.41
CA THR A 227 16.66 -0.01 -23.86
C THR A 227 16.14 1.10 -22.96
N LYS A 228 16.73 2.30 -23.07
CA LYS A 228 16.27 3.47 -22.34
C LYS A 228 14.83 3.85 -22.73
N GLU A 229 14.50 3.78 -24.01
CA GLU A 229 13.17 4.07 -24.52
C GLU A 229 12.14 3.08 -23.95
N GLU A 230 12.52 1.81 -23.79
CA GLU A 230 11.66 0.81 -23.17
C GLU A 230 11.42 1.09 -21.69
N VAL A 231 12.47 1.49 -20.96
CA VAL A 231 12.34 1.94 -19.58
C VAL A 231 11.36 3.12 -19.49
N ASP A 232 11.49 4.11 -20.37
CA ASP A 232 10.61 5.29 -20.38
C ASP A 232 9.13 4.91 -20.63
N LEU A 233 8.88 3.98 -21.55
CA LEU A 233 7.52 3.47 -21.83
C LEU A 233 6.97 2.63 -20.67
N ILE A 234 7.81 1.87 -19.97
CA ILE A 234 7.42 1.15 -18.75
C ILE A 234 7.01 2.13 -17.66
N TYR A 235 7.82 3.19 -17.43
CA TYR A 235 7.42 4.27 -16.52
C TYR A 235 6.05 4.81 -16.91
N SER A 236 5.83 5.15 -18.19
CA SER A 236 4.54 5.69 -18.64
C SER A 236 3.37 4.76 -18.39
N SER A 237 3.55 3.46 -18.60
CA SER A 237 2.54 2.46 -18.30
C SER A 237 2.25 2.31 -16.81
N ILE A 238 3.28 2.35 -15.97
CA ILE A 238 3.09 2.33 -14.51
C ILE A 238 2.27 3.54 -14.06
N TYR A 239 2.60 4.73 -14.54
CA TYR A 239 1.90 5.96 -14.14
C TYR A 239 0.49 6.06 -14.73
N GLU A 240 0.26 5.59 -15.96
CA GLU A 240 -1.10 5.52 -16.54
C GLU A 240 -2.02 4.62 -15.72
N SER A 241 -1.49 3.51 -15.21
CA SER A 241 -2.28 2.60 -14.38
C SER A 241 -2.79 3.20 -13.07
N ARG A 242 -2.23 4.35 -12.64
CA ARG A 242 -2.58 5.09 -11.43
C ARG A 242 -3.62 6.19 -11.69
N ILE A 243 -3.95 6.47 -12.96
CA ILE A 243 -4.92 7.49 -13.33
C ILE A 243 -6.31 7.03 -12.88
N ASP A 244 -7.01 7.90 -12.15
CA ASP A 244 -8.40 7.63 -11.76
C ASP A 244 -9.30 7.64 -13.00
N TRP A 245 -10.35 6.81 -12.99
CA TRP A 245 -11.26 6.65 -14.13
C TRP A 245 -12.02 7.94 -14.46
N ILE A 246 -12.21 8.82 -13.48
CA ILE A 246 -12.82 10.14 -13.69
C ILE A 246 -11.87 11.13 -14.36
N ALA A 247 -10.56 10.89 -14.32
CA ALA A 247 -9.52 11.79 -14.79
C ALA A 247 -9.20 11.56 -16.28
N PHE A 248 -10.22 11.65 -17.14
CA PHE A 248 -10.10 11.43 -18.59
C PHE A 248 -9.09 12.39 -19.27
N TRP A 249 -8.92 13.60 -18.72
CA TRP A 249 -7.95 14.59 -19.20
C TRP A 249 -6.52 14.10 -18.99
N GLU A 250 -6.25 13.46 -17.85
CA GLU A 250 -4.94 12.92 -17.51
C GLU A 250 -4.61 11.71 -18.41
N SER A 251 -5.60 10.85 -18.67
CA SER A 251 -5.45 9.75 -19.63
C SER A 251 -5.15 10.26 -21.05
N SER A 252 -5.82 11.35 -21.45
CA SER A 252 -5.54 12.02 -22.74
C SER A 252 -4.12 12.60 -22.79
N SER A 253 -3.67 13.23 -21.70
CA SER A 253 -2.31 13.76 -21.55
C SER A 253 -1.26 12.65 -21.63
N ALA A 254 -1.50 11.51 -20.96
CA ALA A 254 -0.64 10.34 -20.99
C ALA A 254 -0.47 9.81 -22.43
N LYS A 255 -1.57 9.69 -23.18
CA LYS A 255 -1.54 9.27 -24.58
C LYS A 255 -0.71 10.22 -25.46
N LEU A 256 -0.86 11.53 -25.29
CA LEU A 256 -0.15 12.53 -26.09
C LEU A 256 1.35 12.59 -25.77
N ASN A 257 1.73 12.29 -24.52
CA ASN A 257 3.11 12.38 -24.06
C ASN A 257 3.72 11.01 -23.75
N TRP A 258 3.20 9.93 -24.33
CA TRP A 258 3.49 8.56 -23.92
C TRP A 258 4.99 8.22 -23.77
N PRO A 259 5.90 8.66 -24.66
CA PRO A 259 7.33 8.35 -24.51
C PRO A 259 8.00 8.96 -23.28
N ARG A 260 7.40 9.96 -22.63
CA ARG A 260 8.00 10.67 -21.49
C ARG A 260 7.05 10.89 -20.31
N TYR A 261 5.81 10.42 -20.42
CA TYR A 261 4.76 10.71 -19.45
C TYR A 261 5.14 10.22 -18.06
N GLY A 262 5.55 8.96 -17.93
CA GLY A 262 5.88 8.37 -16.65
C GLY A 262 7.18 8.89 -16.06
N THR A 263 8.23 9.08 -16.87
CA THR A 263 9.51 9.61 -16.37
C THR A 263 9.37 11.04 -15.89
N SER A 264 8.61 11.88 -16.61
CA SER A 264 8.31 13.25 -16.17
C SER A 264 7.56 13.25 -14.83
N ASN A 265 6.57 12.38 -14.67
CA ASN A 265 5.84 12.23 -13.42
C ASN A 265 6.73 11.72 -12.27
N PHE A 266 7.54 10.68 -12.51
CA PHE A 266 8.45 10.11 -11.53
C PHE A 266 9.42 11.16 -10.97
N TYR A 267 10.14 11.85 -11.84
CA TYR A 267 11.11 12.85 -11.39
C TYR A 267 10.45 14.10 -10.79
N SER A 268 9.24 14.45 -11.22
CA SER A 268 8.45 15.51 -10.57
C SER A 268 8.14 15.15 -9.12
N GLN A 269 7.60 13.96 -8.90
CA GLN A 269 7.25 13.49 -7.55
C GLN A 269 8.49 13.26 -6.68
N PHE A 270 9.58 12.73 -7.25
CA PHE A 270 10.87 12.59 -6.55
C PHE A 270 11.39 13.93 -6.01
N ARG A 271 11.35 15.00 -6.83
CA ARG A 271 11.75 16.34 -6.40
C ARG A 271 10.81 16.88 -5.32
N MET A 272 9.50 16.70 -5.47
CA MET A 272 8.53 17.12 -4.45
C MET A 272 8.76 16.41 -3.11
N ALA A 273 8.94 15.08 -3.13
CA ALA A 273 9.22 14.27 -1.96
C ALA A 273 10.53 14.69 -1.26
N THR A 274 11.58 14.94 -2.05
CA THR A 274 12.88 15.40 -1.53
C THR A 274 12.79 16.81 -0.93
N ASN A 275 12.05 17.72 -1.55
CA ASN A 275 11.83 19.07 -1.00
C ASN A 275 11.04 19.01 0.31
N ARG A 276 10.01 18.16 0.37
CA ARG A 276 9.25 17.93 1.59
C ARG A 276 10.12 17.36 2.71
N PHE A 277 10.96 16.36 2.43
CA PHE A 277 11.90 15.82 3.40
C PHE A 277 12.77 16.92 4.03
N ARG A 278 13.35 17.78 3.19
CA ARG A 278 14.19 18.90 3.64
C ARG A 278 13.44 19.90 4.52
N GLN A 279 12.15 20.14 4.27
CA GLN A 279 11.32 21.03 5.10
C GLN A 279 11.20 20.54 6.55
N TYR A 280 11.33 19.23 6.79
CA TYR A 280 11.23 18.62 8.12
C TYR A 280 12.59 18.23 8.69
N ASN A 281 13.70 18.73 8.13
CA ASN A 281 15.05 18.33 8.56
C ASN A 281 15.31 18.58 10.06
N SER A 282 14.65 19.59 10.65
CA SER A 282 14.75 19.90 12.08
C SER A 282 14.12 18.84 13.00
N LYS A 283 13.29 17.93 12.48
CA LYS A 283 12.75 16.78 13.24
C LYS A 283 13.77 15.64 13.38
N TYR A 284 14.83 15.65 12.58
CA TYR A 284 15.80 14.55 12.54
C TYR A 284 17.07 14.95 13.26
N THR A 285 17.51 14.08 14.17
CA THR A 285 18.81 14.23 14.84
C THR A 285 19.94 13.74 13.95
N GLU A 286 19.66 12.76 13.09
CA GLU A 286 20.58 12.22 12.10
C GLU A 286 19.83 11.87 10.82
N VAL A 287 20.47 12.09 9.67
CA VAL A 287 19.99 11.66 8.36
C VAL A 287 20.97 10.61 7.83
N GLY A 288 20.48 9.37 7.71
CA GLY A 288 21.24 8.21 7.27
C GLY A 288 21.22 8.03 5.75
N GLU A 289 21.19 6.77 5.29
CA GLU A 289 21.24 6.42 3.87
C GLU A 289 19.91 6.71 3.12
N ARG A 290 20.03 7.16 1.86
CA ARG A 290 18.90 7.20 0.92
C ARG A 290 18.72 5.81 0.32
N LEU A 291 17.65 5.12 0.71
CA LEU A 291 17.42 3.74 0.28
C LEU A 291 16.90 3.68 -1.17
N ASN A 292 16.00 4.58 -1.56
CA ASN A 292 15.52 4.72 -2.94
C ASN A 292 14.78 6.04 -3.18
N TYR A 293 14.13 6.20 -4.32
CA TYR A 293 13.37 7.39 -4.69
C TYR A 293 12.40 7.84 -3.60
N SER A 294 11.85 6.90 -2.82
CA SER A 294 10.77 7.12 -1.85
C SER A 294 11.12 6.97 -0.37
N PHE A 295 12.30 6.44 -0.02
CA PHE A 295 12.65 6.15 1.38
C PHE A 295 14.05 6.63 1.78
N GLN A 296 14.17 7.04 3.04
CA GLN A 296 15.40 7.55 3.68
C GLN A 296 15.47 7.01 5.11
N GLU A 297 16.65 6.62 5.56
CA GLU A 297 16.91 6.37 6.99
C GLU A 297 17.14 7.68 7.74
N VAL A 298 16.57 7.79 8.94
CA VAL A 298 16.75 8.93 9.85
C VAL A 298 16.70 8.48 11.30
N THR A 299 17.22 9.31 12.19
CA THR A 299 16.98 9.20 13.64
C THR A 299 15.96 10.26 14.06
N LEU A 300 14.74 9.81 14.34
CA LEU A 300 13.59 10.63 14.73
C LEU A 300 13.34 10.45 16.24
N ASP A 301 13.46 11.53 17.02
CA ASP A 301 13.23 11.50 18.47
C ASP A 301 14.02 10.39 19.22
N GLY A 302 15.27 10.14 18.79
CA GLY A 302 16.14 9.10 19.34
C GLY A 302 15.88 7.68 18.83
N GLU A 303 14.91 7.50 17.94
CA GLU A 303 14.56 6.21 17.33
C GLU A 303 15.10 6.13 15.90
N ARG A 304 15.80 5.04 15.54
CA ARG A 304 16.23 4.82 14.16
C ARG A 304 15.06 4.29 13.35
N VAL A 305 14.71 4.99 12.27
CA VAL A 305 13.54 4.69 11.45
C VAL A 305 13.81 4.86 9.96
N ILE A 306 13.02 4.18 9.14
CA ILE A 306 12.89 4.46 7.71
C ILE A 306 11.66 5.35 7.51
N VAL A 307 11.83 6.50 6.88
CA VAL A 307 10.72 7.40 6.54
C VAL A 307 10.36 7.35 5.06
N ASN A 308 9.06 7.46 4.80
CA ASN A 308 8.49 7.61 3.47
C ASN A 308 8.37 9.08 3.11
N LEU A 309 8.95 9.44 1.98
CA LEU A 309 9.12 10.83 1.55
C LEU A 309 7.93 11.36 0.73
N PHE A 310 7.13 10.45 0.17
CA PHE A 310 5.95 10.76 -0.63
C PHE A 310 4.72 10.94 0.28
N ASP A 311 4.63 10.16 1.35
CA ASP A 311 3.42 10.04 2.16
C ASP A 311 3.47 10.84 3.48
N GLY A 312 2.36 11.52 3.77
CA GLY A 312 2.04 12.18 5.04
C GLY A 312 2.10 11.20 6.20
N ASN A 313 2.58 11.63 7.36
CA ASN A 313 2.35 10.89 8.60
C ASN A 313 0.84 10.66 8.79
N HIS A 314 0.03 11.72 8.61
CA HIS A 314 -1.44 11.65 8.44
C HIS A 314 -2.00 12.97 7.89
N THR A 315 -3.32 13.08 7.75
CA THR A 315 -3.99 14.29 7.21
C THR A 315 -3.64 15.59 7.94
N PHE A 316 -3.29 15.53 9.22
CA PHE A 316 -2.97 16.70 10.06
C PHE A 316 -1.47 16.91 10.30
N ASP A 317 -0.62 15.91 9.99
CA ASP A 317 0.83 16.02 10.06
C ASP A 317 1.46 15.64 8.72
N ARG A 318 2.02 16.67 8.06
CA ARG A 318 2.66 16.53 6.77
C ARG A 318 4.14 16.13 6.87
N SER A 319 4.69 15.82 8.05
CA SER A 319 6.04 15.24 8.07
C SER A 319 6.06 13.85 7.41
N PRO A 320 7.21 13.41 6.86
CA PRO A 320 7.38 12.07 6.32
C PRO A 320 6.86 10.97 7.27
N ALA A 321 6.11 10.02 6.73
CA ALA A 321 5.54 8.91 7.51
C ALA A 321 6.61 7.88 7.88
N VAL A 322 6.53 7.28 9.07
CA VAL A 322 7.43 6.19 9.47
C VAL A 322 7.01 4.89 8.80
N ALA A 323 7.83 4.37 7.90
CA ALA A 323 7.61 3.12 7.17
C ALA A 323 8.10 1.89 7.93
N TYR A 324 9.17 2.06 8.70
CA TYR A 324 9.71 1.02 9.58
C TYR A 324 10.44 1.66 10.75
N SER A 325 10.37 1.02 11.92
CA SER A 325 11.19 1.37 13.09
C SER A 325 12.07 0.19 13.44
N TYR A 326 13.38 0.43 13.55
CA TYR A 326 14.33 -0.60 13.97
C TYR A 326 14.19 -0.93 15.45
N ASP A 327 13.87 0.07 16.27
CA ASP A 327 13.73 -0.12 17.72
C ASP A 327 12.37 -0.73 18.09
N ARG A 328 11.36 -0.56 17.23
CA ARG A 328 9.98 -1.08 17.41
C ARG A 328 9.45 -1.71 16.11
N PRO A 329 10.01 -2.85 15.67
CA PRO A 329 9.73 -3.44 14.36
C PRO A 329 8.27 -3.83 14.15
N GLY A 330 7.55 -4.23 15.20
CA GLY A 330 6.13 -4.60 15.12
C GLY A 330 5.16 -3.41 15.03
N ARG A 331 5.62 -2.18 15.27
CA ARG A 331 4.74 -1.02 15.50
C ARG A 331 3.92 -0.65 14.26
N VAL A 332 4.57 -0.49 13.11
CA VAL A 332 3.89 -0.07 11.87
C VAL A 332 2.87 -1.14 11.46
N LYS A 333 3.24 -2.41 11.50
CA LYS A 333 2.34 -3.54 11.26
C LYS A 333 1.11 -3.51 12.19
N ARG A 334 1.32 -3.35 13.50
CA ARG A 334 0.23 -3.29 14.50
C ARG A 334 -0.68 -2.09 14.27
N LEU A 335 -0.11 -0.90 14.06
CA LEU A 335 -0.85 0.34 13.77
C LEU A 335 -1.74 0.17 12.53
N ARG A 336 -1.22 -0.42 11.45
CA ARG A 336 -2.00 -0.68 10.23
C ARG A 336 -3.14 -1.66 10.45
N ALA A 337 -2.90 -2.73 11.21
CA ALA A 337 -3.93 -3.72 11.51
C ALA A 337 -5.09 -3.06 12.30
N VAL A 338 -4.74 -2.28 13.34
CA VAL A 338 -5.71 -1.51 14.12
C VAL A 338 -6.48 -0.52 13.24
N LEU A 339 -5.79 0.29 12.44
CA LEU A 339 -6.45 1.29 11.59
C LEU A 339 -7.37 0.66 10.54
N THR A 340 -6.93 -0.45 9.94
CA THR A 340 -7.72 -1.23 8.98
C THR A 340 -9.01 -1.75 9.62
N LEU A 341 -8.90 -2.35 10.79
CA LEU A 341 -10.05 -2.84 11.54
C LEU A 341 -10.93 -1.72 12.08
N ALA A 342 -10.35 -0.60 12.52
CA ALA A 342 -11.11 0.56 12.99
C ALA A 342 -12.01 1.14 11.89
N GLY A 343 -11.62 1.02 10.62
CA GLY A 343 -12.50 1.36 9.49
C GLY A 343 -13.79 0.53 9.44
N LEU A 344 -13.69 -0.78 9.71
CA LEU A 344 -14.87 -1.64 9.91
C LEU A 344 -15.60 -1.28 11.21
N GLY A 345 -14.87 -1.13 12.31
CA GLY A 345 -15.40 -0.76 13.63
C GLY A 345 -16.26 0.50 13.61
N LEU A 346 -15.85 1.50 12.83
CA LEU A 346 -16.53 2.78 12.67
C LEU A 346 -17.96 2.62 12.09
N SER A 347 -18.19 1.57 11.30
CA SER A 347 -19.53 1.25 10.79
C SER A 347 -20.52 0.90 11.90
N PHE A 348 -20.03 0.42 13.05
CA PHE A 348 -20.84 0.01 14.21
C PHE A 348 -21.03 1.12 15.23
N VAL A 349 -20.25 2.20 15.18
CA VAL A 349 -20.39 3.32 16.12
C VAL A 349 -21.54 4.24 15.66
N PRO A 350 -22.47 4.65 16.55
CA PRO A 350 -23.53 5.61 16.23
C PRO A 350 -22.97 7.04 16.18
N LEU A 351 -22.27 7.36 15.09
CA LEU A 351 -21.74 8.69 14.82
C LEU A 351 -22.44 9.32 13.60
N PRO A 352 -22.65 10.65 13.58
CA PRO A 352 -23.06 11.38 12.38
C PRO A 352 -22.14 11.09 11.20
N ALA A 353 -22.69 11.05 9.98
CA ALA A 353 -21.96 10.72 8.75
C ALA A 353 -20.70 11.60 8.57
N ILE A 354 -20.83 12.92 8.75
CA ILE A 354 -19.70 13.87 8.67
C ILE A 354 -18.56 13.49 9.62
N ILE A 355 -18.87 13.00 10.81
CA ILE A 355 -17.85 12.58 11.77
C ILE A 355 -17.21 11.26 11.32
N LYS A 356 -18.00 10.30 10.82
CA LYS A 356 -17.47 9.05 10.26
C LYS A 356 -16.54 9.34 9.08
N ASP A 357 -16.93 10.21 8.17
CA ASP A 357 -16.12 10.56 6.99
C ASP A 357 -14.78 11.19 7.40
N ASN A 358 -14.77 12.04 8.43
CA ASN A 358 -13.54 12.63 8.96
C ASN A 358 -12.60 11.58 9.59
N VAL A 359 -13.16 10.63 10.37
CA VAL A 359 -12.36 9.55 10.98
C VAL A 359 -11.85 8.60 9.93
N ASP A 360 -12.69 8.24 8.95
CA ASP A 360 -12.31 7.39 7.83
C ASP A 360 -11.21 8.04 6.98
N ALA A 361 -11.28 9.34 6.72
CA ALA A 361 -10.20 10.09 6.04
C ALA A 361 -8.90 10.06 6.86
N PHE A 362 -8.98 10.28 8.17
CA PHE A 362 -7.84 10.18 9.08
C PHE A 362 -7.22 8.78 9.07
N ILE A 363 -8.02 7.72 9.22
CA ILE A 363 -7.60 6.31 9.16
C ILE A 363 -6.87 6.03 7.85
N LYS A 364 -7.49 6.39 6.72
CA LYS A 364 -6.94 6.14 5.38
C LYS A 364 -5.62 6.86 5.14
N SER A 365 -5.40 8.01 5.79
CA SER A 365 -4.22 8.85 5.59
C SER A 365 -2.90 8.26 6.11
N TYR A 366 -2.94 7.38 7.13
CA TYR A 366 -1.72 6.81 7.72
C TYR A 366 -1.07 5.74 6.86
N TYR A 367 -1.86 4.86 6.25
CA TYR A 367 -1.31 3.58 5.76
C TYR A 367 -1.61 3.25 4.31
N LYS A 368 -2.69 3.78 3.71
CA LYS A 368 -3.17 3.24 2.44
C LYS A 368 -2.20 3.46 1.29
N THR A 369 -1.59 4.64 1.19
CA THR A 369 -0.61 4.96 0.15
C THR A 369 0.79 4.50 0.54
N GLN A 370 1.13 4.62 1.82
CA GLN A 370 2.43 4.20 2.36
C GLN A 370 2.75 2.73 2.12
N GLN A 371 1.79 1.82 2.38
CA GLN A 371 2.03 0.39 2.18
C GLN A 371 2.24 0.02 0.70
N ILE A 372 1.78 0.87 -0.24
CA ILE A 372 1.91 0.63 -1.67
C ILE A 372 3.32 1.02 -2.15
N THR A 373 3.85 2.13 -1.64
CA THR A 373 5.20 2.61 -1.98
C THR A 373 6.28 1.71 -1.38
N GLU A 374 6.01 1.01 -0.28
CA GLU A 374 6.90 0.02 0.34
C GLU A 374 7.32 -1.14 -0.58
N GLY A 375 6.63 -1.36 -1.70
CA GLY A 375 7.15 -2.25 -2.74
C GLY A 375 8.56 -1.87 -3.20
N ALA A 376 8.87 -0.57 -3.29
CA ALA A 376 10.22 -0.08 -3.59
C ALA A 376 11.23 -0.42 -2.49
N LEU A 377 10.80 -0.39 -1.23
CA LEU A 377 11.65 -0.73 -0.08
C LEU A 377 11.96 -2.23 -0.04
N VAL A 378 10.96 -3.07 -0.36
CA VAL A 378 11.18 -4.51 -0.57
C VAL A 378 12.13 -4.75 -1.75
N GLY A 379 12.02 -3.98 -2.84
CA GLY A 379 12.97 -4.00 -3.94
C GLY A 379 14.40 -3.72 -3.47
N TYR A 380 14.59 -2.68 -2.65
CA TYR A 380 15.90 -2.33 -2.08
C TYR A 380 16.51 -3.47 -1.26
N PHE A 381 15.78 -4.01 -0.30
CA PHE A 381 16.30 -5.10 0.54
C PHE A 381 16.45 -6.42 -0.24
N GLU A 382 15.68 -6.63 -1.30
CA GLU A 382 15.86 -7.76 -2.22
C GLU A 382 17.16 -7.64 -3.01
N MET A 383 17.44 -6.47 -3.60
CA MET A 383 18.63 -6.17 -4.39
C MET A 383 19.92 -6.20 -3.55
N ASN A 384 19.82 -5.88 -2.25
CA ASN A 384 20.92 -5.89 -1.27
C ASN A 384 21.01 -7.19 -0.44
N ASP A 385 20.35 -8.27 -0.85
CA ASP A 385 20.42 -9.59 -0.20
C ASP A 385 20.02 -9.61 1.31
N ASN A 386 19.25 -8.62 1.77
CA ASN A 386 18.76 -8.55 3.15
C ASN A 386 17.41 -9.28 3.28
N ALA A 387 17.47 -10.61 3.38
CA ALA A 387 16.29 -11.46 3.47
C ALA A 387 15.42 -11.16 4.70
N PHE A 388 16.05 -10.82 5.84
CA PHE A 388 15.33 -10.49 7.07
C PHE A 388 14.43 -9.26 6.89
N MET A 389 15.01 -8.13 6.47
CA MET A 389 14.25 -6.89 6.28
C MET A 389 13.19 -7.02 5.19
N LYS A 390 13.49 -7.79 4.13
CA LYS A 390 12.53 -8.09 3.07
C LYS A 390 11.28 -8.79 3.63
N GLU A 391 11.46 -9.81 4.46
CA GLU A 391 10.33 -10.56 5.03
C GLU A 391 9.60 -9.76 6.13
N GLU A 392 10.33 -8.98 6.94
CA GLU A 392 9.72 -8.07 7.92
C GLU A 392 8.76 -7.10 7.23
N LEU A 393 9.21 -6.40 6.18
CA LEU A 393 8.40 -5.45 5.42
C LEU A 393 7.23 -6.09 4.69
N LYS A 394 7.43 -7.25 4.06
CA LYS A 394 6.33 -8.03 3.48
C LYS A 394 5.27 -8.36 4.53
N SER A 395 5.69 -8.67 5.76
CA SER A 395 4.76 -8.97 6.84
C SER A 395 3.93 -7.74 7.29
N GLN A 396 4.42 -6.52 7.03
CA GLN A 396 3.68 -5.27 7.28
C GLN A 396 2.69 -4.92 6.17
N TYR A 397 2.80 -5.56 5.00
CA TYR A 397 1.92 -5.30 3.87
C TYR A 397 0.59 -6.02 4.06
N ILE A 398 -0.48 -5.25 4.33
CA ILE A 398 -1.81 -5.80 4.59
C ILE A 398 -2.49 -6.12 3.25
N ASN A 399 -2.01 -7.16 2.59
CA ASN A 399 -2.63 -7.67 1.37
C ASN A 399 -2.48 -9.19 1.26
N PRO A 400 -3.49 -9.95 1.70
CA PRO A 400 -3.45 -11.42 1.62
C PRO A 400 -3.27 -11.95 0.20
N PHE A 401 -3.62 -11.17 -0.84
CA PHE A 401 -3.43 -11.53 -2.25
C PHE A 401 -1.98 -11.43 -2.73
N SER A 402 -1.08 -10.92 -1.89
CA SER A 402 0.36 -10.77 -2.18
C SER A 402 1.21 -11.88 -1.57
N SER A 403 0.61 -12.82 -0.83
CA SER A 403 1.30 -14.01 -0.32
C SER A 403 1.97 -14.75 -1.49
N SER A 404 3.30 -14.76 -1.51
CA SER A 404 4.09 -15.45 -2.53
C SER A 404 3.86 -16.96 -2.44
N LEU A 405 4.18 -17.68 -3.53
CA LEU A 405 4.15 -19.14 -3.58
C LEU A 405 4.84 -19.78 -2.37
#